data_AF-A0A0G3B6W6-F1
#
_entry.id   AF-A0A0G3B6W6-F1
#
_cell.length_a   1.000
_cell.length_b   1.000
_cell.length_c   1.000
_cell.angle_alpha   90.00
_cell.angle_beta   90.00
_cell.angle_gamma   90.00
#
_symmetry.space_group_name_H-M   'P 1'
#
loop_
_entity.id
_entity.type
_entity.pdbx_description
1 polymer ?
#
loop_
_entity_poly.entity_id
_entity_poly.type
_entity_poly.pdbx_seq_one_letter_code
_entity_poly.pdbx_strand_id
1 'polypeptide(L)'
;MFSERSVHLITSCTKGKNHQGHVWPTLDIDPKQTPDDAAYAWSNIVDDARSNQAVPALSLYSGNHWSTAKEILNSTRNLELWIISAGMGFLNSRDRVPSYEATFHQVPFRHDLWWKAITKSLGKHNRCATISQLMQSSPNDEYLIAASPVYISAVQNDILKGIESLTHPLTQLTIVTSGAYAGPLEEYLIKSSSRMMKELECNMVCLNIKLAQYILKSGSR
;
A
#
# COMPACT_ATOMS: atom_id res chain seq x y z
N MET A 1 -22.16 -21.06 -8.94
CA MET A 1 -21.65 -20.83 -7.57
C MET A 1 -21.03 -19.45 -7.59
N PHE A 2 -21.74 -18.41 -7.15
CA PHE A 2 -21.16 -17.07 -7.09
C PHE A 2 -20.08 -17.11 -6.00
N SER A 3 -18.82 -16.95 -6.39
CA SER A 3 -17.76 -16.71 -5.41
C SER A 3 -18.15 -15.45 -4.63
N GLU A 4 -18.09 -15.54 -3.30
CA GLU A 4 -18.24 -14.37 -2.44
C GLU A 4 -17.17 -13.34 -2.88
N ARG A 5 -17.56 -12.09 -3.13
CA ARG A 5 -16.64 -11.03 -3.57
C ARG A 5 -15.56 -10.84 -2.49
N SER A 6 -14.32 -10.72 -2.91
CA SER A 6 -13.22 -10.44 -1.98
C SER A 6 -13.13 -8.94 -1.73
N VAL A 7 -12.67 -8.57 -0.53
CA VAL A 7 -12.33 -7.19 -0.19
C VAL A 7 -10.81 -7.04 -0.20
N HIS A 8 -10.28 -6.11 -0.97
CA HIS A 8 -8.86 -5.77 -1.01
C HIS A 8 -8.62 -4.49 -0.21
N LEU A 9 -8.10 -4.64 1.01
CA LEU A 9 -7.61 -3.50 1.79
C LEU A 9 -6.19 -3.17 1.37
N ILE A 10 -5.97 -1.95 0.88
CA ILE A 10 -4.66 -1.48 0.44
C ILE A 10 -4.22 -0.35 1.37
N THR A 11 -3.05 -0.46 2.00
CA THR A 11 -2.56 0.57 2.92
C THR A 11 -1.07 0.86 2.76
N SER A 12 -0.56 1.95 3.33
CA SER A 12 0.88 2.26 3.29
C SER A 12 1.70 1.34 4.20
N CYS A 13 2.95 1.10 3.84
CA CYS A 13 3.93 0.50 4.74
C CYS A 13 4.18 1.39 5.98
N THR A 14 4.72 0.80 7.05
CA THR A 14 5.10 1.53 8.26
C THR A 14 6.60 1.75 8.36
N LYS A 15 7.00 2.84 9.04
CA LYS A 15 8.40 3.06 9.42
C LYS A 15 8.88 1.93 10.34
N GLY A 16 8.10 1.63 11.38
CA GLY A 16 8.38 0.53 12.30
C GLY A 16 8.38 -0.81 11.58
N LYS A 17 9.46 -1.56 11.75
CA LYS A 17 9.62 -2.93 11.27
C LYS A 17 10.22 -3.79 12.38
N ASN A 18 9.84 -5.06 12.42
CA ASN A 18 10.43 -6.07 13.28
C ASN A 18 11.71 -6.55 12.61
N HIS A 19 12.78 -5.76 12.75
CA HIS A 19 14.05 -6.04 12.11
C HIS A 19 14.59 -7.40 12.53
N GLN A 20 14.93 -8.24 11.54
CA GLN A 20 15.75 -9.42 11.74
C GLN A 20 17.18 -9.05 11.37
N GLY A 21 18.14 -9.38 12.25
CA GLY A 21 19.53 -8.99 12.10
C GLY A 21 19.84 -7.55 12.53
N HIS A 22 21.13 -7.21 12.52
CA HIS A 22 21.63 -5.90 12.95
C HIS A 22 21.84 -4.89 11.80
N VAL A 23 21.86 -5.36 10.56
CA VAL A 23 22.11 -4.56 9.35
C VAL A 23 21.06 -4.88 8.32
N TRP A 24 20.44 -3.85 7.75
CA TRP A 24 19.45 -3.98 6.68
C TRP A 24 19.70 -2.91 5.61
N PRO A 25 19.34 -3.19 4.34
CA PRO A 25 19.40 -2.21 3.27
C PRO A 25 18.68 -0.93 3.63
N THR A 26 19.31 0.21 3.36
CA THR A 26 18.69 1.53 3.45
C THR A 26 18.72 2.14 2.06
N LEU A 27 17.58 2.63 1.58
CA LEU A 27 17.45 3.25 0.27
C LEU A 27 18.32 4.51 0.25
N ASP A 28 19.30 4.48 -0.63
CA ASP A 28 20.19 5.59 -0.94
C ASP A 28 20.27 5.69 -2.46
N ILE A 29 20.00 6.88 -2.99
CA ILE A 29 19.85 7.13 -4.42
C ILE A 29 20.89 8.17 -4.81
N ASP A 30 21.75 7.83 -5.77
CA ASP A 30 22.65 8.82 -6.36
C ASP A 30 21.79 9.84 -7.15
N PRO A 31 21.90 11.15 -6.85
CA PRO A 31 21.12 12.19 -7.53
C PRO A 31 21.26 12.22 -9.06
N LYS A 32 22.30 11.57 -9.62
CA LYS A 32 22.53 11.47 -11.07
C LYS A 32 21.75 10.33 -11.73
N GLN A 33 21.18 9.40 -10.96
CA GLN A 33 20.45 8.27 -11.51
C GLN A 33 19.10 8.68 -12.07
N THR A 34 18.63 7.93 -13.08
CA THR A 34 17.21 7.96 -13.46
C THR A 34 16.38 7.13 -12.47
N PRO A 35 15.04 7.31 -12.41
CA PRO A 35 14.19 6.45 -11.58
C PRO A 35 14.34 4.96 -11.89
N ASP A 36 14.44 4.57 -13.16
CA ASP A 36 14.63 3.18 -13.58
C ASP A 36 15.98 2.62 -13.10
N ASP A 37 17.08 3.38 -13.27
CA ASP A 37 18.42 2.92 -12.84
C ASP A 37 18.51 2.78 -11.31
N ALA A 38 17.95 3.76 -10.57
CA ALA A 38 17.91 3.73 -9.11
C ALA A 38 17.04 2.56 -8.61
N ALA A 39 15.87 2.32 -9.22
CA ALA A 39 15.01 1.21 -8.85
C ALA A 39 15.64 -0.14 -9.14
N TYR A 40 16.37 -0.27 -10.26
CA TYR A 40 17.10 -1.48 -10.62
C TYR A 40 18.27 -1.75 -9.66
N ALA A 41 19.06 -0.73 -9.35
CA ALA A 41 20.15 -0.84 -8.37
C ALA A 41 19.61 -1.26 -7.00
N TRP A 42 18.54 -0.60 -6.54
CA TRP A 42 17.87 -0.94 -5.29
C TRP A 42 17.29 -2.36 -5.31
N SER A 43 16.68 -2.81 -6.43
CA SER A 43 16.12 -4.16 -6.52
C SER A 43 17.18 -5.24 -6.30
N ASN A 44 18.38 -5.06 -6.86
CA ASN A 44 19.48 -6.00 -6.67
C ASN A 44 19.89 -6.11 -5.18
N ILE A 45 19.94 -4.97 -4.47
CA ILE A 45 20.29 -4.93 -3.05
C ILE A 45 19.24 -5.66 -2.21
N VAL A 46 17.95 -5.40 -2.44
CA VAL A 46 16.89 -6.04 -1.63
C VAL A 46 16.67 -7.50 -2.00
N ASP A 47 16.93 -7.93 -3.25
CA ASP A 47 16.81 -9.33 -3.64
C ASP A 47 17.93 -10.20 -3.04
N ASP A 48 19.14 -9.64 -2.91
CA ASP A 48 20.21 -10.28 -2.13
C ASP A 48 19.80 -10.44 -0.66
N ALA A 49 19.31 -9.37 -0.03
CA ALA A 49 18.82 -9.43 1.36
C ALA A 49 17.65 -10.41 1.54
N ARG A 50 16.74 -10.49 0.56
CA ARG A 50 15.58 -11.38 0.55
C ARG A 50 16.00 -12.85 0.60
N SER A 51 17.07 -13.20 -0.11
CA SER A 51 17.59 -14.57 -0.16
C SER A 51 18.08 -15.07 1.21
N ASN A 52 18.45 -14.16 2.11
CA ASN A 52 19.01 -14.48 3.41
C ASN A 52 17.98 -14.43 4.56
N GLN A 53 17.11 -13.40 4.61
CA GLN A 53 16.30 -13.11 5.80
C GLN A 53 14.89 -12.55 5.48
N ALA A 54 14.15 -13.20 4.58
CA ALA A 54 12.80 -12.76 4.24
C ALA A 54 11.71 -13.36 5.13
N VAL A 55 10.84 -12.49 5.67
CA VAL A 55 9.65 -12.84 6.44
C VAL A 55 8.40 -12.35 5.74
N PRO A 56 7.19 -12.89 6.02
CA PRO A 56 5.96 -12.31 5.51
C PRO A 56 5.85 -10.82 5.85
N ALA A 57 5.40 -9.99 4.91
CA ALA A 57 5.15 -8.55 5.15
C ALA A 57 4.22 -8.33 6.36
N LEU A 58 3.28 -9.25 6.59
CA LEU A 58 2.42 -9.32 7.77
C LEU A 58 3.19 -9.29 9.10
N SER A 59 4.32 -9.99 9.15
CA SER A 59 5.19 -10.08 10.32
C SER A 59 6.27 -9.00 10.35
N LEU A 60 6.64 -8.45 9.20
CA LEU A 60 7.66 -7.41 9.09
C LEU A 60 7.20 -6.08 9.67
N TYR A 61 6.08 -5.54 9.19
CA TYR A 61 5.64 -4.20 9.59
C TYR A 61 5.10 -4.18 11.02
N SER A 62 5.19 -3.02 11.69
CA SER A 62 4.79 -2.84 13.08
C SER A 62 4.27 -1.42 13.38
N GLY A 63 3.78 -1.21 14.60
CA GLY A 63 3.18 0.05 15.05
C GLY A 63 1.65 0.10 14.89
N ASN A 64 1.03 1.13 15.48
CA ASN A 64 -0.43 1.22 15.66
C ASN A 64 -1.21 1.15 14.34
N HIS A 65 -0.69 1.77 13.27
CA HIS A 65 -1.27 1.69 11.92
C HIS A 65 -1.35 0.24 11.45
N TRP A 66 -0.24 -0.49 11.55
CA TRP A 66 -0.16 -1.88 11.12
C TRP A 66 -0.94 -2.83 12.03
N SER A 67 -0.95 -2.59 13.34
CA SER A 67 -1.78 -3.33 14.28
C SER A 67 -3.26 -3.22 13.93
N THR A 68 -3.72 -2.03 13.51
CA THR A 68 -5.10 -1.83 13.02
C THR A 68 -5.35 -2.60 11.72
N ALA A 69 -4.42 -2.56 10.76
CA ALA A 69 -4.54 -3.33 9.51
C ALA A 69 -4.64 -4.85 9.77
N LYS A 70 -3.86 -5.37 10.73
CA LYS A 70 -3.94 -6.78 11.17
C LYS A 70 -5.27 -7.10 11.85
N GLU A 71 -5.80 -6.20 12.67
CA GLU A 71 -7.12 -6.36 13.28
C GLU A 71 -8.21 -6.47 12.20
N ILE A 72 -8.19 -5.57 11.21
CA ILE A 72 -9.13 -5.61 10.08
C ILE A 72 -9.03 -6.96 9.35
N LEU A 73 -7.81 -7.38 8.97
CA LEU A 73 -7.57 -8.67 8.30
C LEU A 73 -8.13 -9.87 9.08
N ASN A 74 -8.01 -9.86 10.41
CA ASN A 74 -8.50 -10.95 11.25
C ASN A 74 -10.02 -10.90 11.50
N SER A 75 -10.63 -9.71 11.40
CA SER A 75 -12.04 -9.49 11.74
C SER A 75 -12.98 -9.46 10.53
N THR A 76 -12.44 -9.32 9.31
CA THR A 76 -13.22 -9.22 8.07
C THR A 76 -13.06 -10.48 7.23
N ARG A 77 -14.18 -11.14 6.93
CA ARG A 77 -14.21 -12.34 6.09
C ARG A 77 -13.81 -11.99 4.64
N ASN A 78 -13.10 -12.90 3.97
CA ASN A 78 -12.66 -12.75 2.57
C ASN A 78 -11.89 -11.46 2.27
N LEU A 79 -11.07 -11.00 3.23
CA LEU A 79 -10.23 -9.83 3.05
C LEU A 79 -8.79 -10.22 2.68
N GLU A 80 -8.26 -9.55 1.66
CA GLU A 80 -6.86 -9.57 1.29
C GLU A 80 -6.20 -8.24 1.67
N LEU A 81 -5.08 -8.30 2.41
CA LEU A 81 -4.33 -7.12 2.84
C LEU A 81 -3.12 -6.87 1.93
N TRP A 82 -3.05 -5.66 1.39
CA TRP A 82 -2.02 -5.20 0.47
C TRP A 82 -1.32 -3.93 0.99
N ILE A 83 -0.09 -3.73 0.54
CA ILE A 83 0.81 -2.67 1.01
C ILE A 83 1.38 -1.88 -0.17
N ILE A 84 1.23 -0.56 -0.09
CA ILE A 84 1.98 0.40 -0.91
C ILE A 84 3.29 0.67 -0.18
N SER A 85 4.40 0.22 -0.76
CA SER A 85 5.74 0.38 -0.19
C SER A 85 6.64 1.20 -1.09
N ALA A 86 7.24 2.26 -0.55
CA ALA A 86 8.23 3.07 -1.26
C ALA A 86 9.46 2.26 -1.67
N GLY A 87 9.85 1.25 -0.89
CA GLY A 87 11.03 0.41 -1.17
C GLY A 87 10.72 -0.90 -1.89
N MET A 88 9.49 -1.38 -1.87
CA MET A 88 9.17 -2.74 -2.36
C MET A 88 8.10 -2.76 -3.44
N GLY A 89 7.56 -1.60 -3.83
CA GLY A 89 6.42 -1.51 -4.73
C GLY A 89 5.14 -1.99 -4.07
N PHE A 90 4.36 -2.79 -4.79
CA PHE A 90 3.09 -3.33 -4.33
C PHE A 90 3.25 -4.73 -3.75
N LEU A 91 2.84 -4.93 -2.51
CA LEU A 91 3.00 -6.20 -1.78
C LEU A 91 1.65 -6.72 -1.30
N ASN A 92 1.48 -8.04 -1.28
CA ASN A 92 0.50 -8.70 -0.42
C ASN A 92 1.13 -8.91 0.97
N SER A 93 0.30 -8.94 2.01
CA SER A 93 0.72 -9.25 3.39
C SER A 93 1.47 -10.59 3.53
N ARG A 94 1.25 -11.54 2.62
CA ARG A 94 1.92 -12.86 2.60
C ARG A 94 3.20 -12.88 1.76
N ASP A 95 3.54 -11.81 1.04
CA ASP A 95 4.79 -11.74 0.31
C ASP A 95 5.97 -11.75 1.29
N ARG A 96 7.04 -12.48 0.94
CA ARG A 96 8.24 -12.60 1.78
C ARG A 96 9.19 -11.47 1.47
N VAL A 97 9.44 -10.60 2.44
CA VAL A 97 10.18 -9.35 2.29
C VAL A 97 11.32 -9.32 3.32
N PRO A 98 12.54 -8.89 2.95
CA PRO A 98 13.60 -8.67 3.92
C PRO A 98 13.32 -7.45 4.80
N SER A 99 14.09 -7.28 5.88
CA SER A 99 14.13 -5.98 6.56
C SER A 99 14.79 -4.93 5.65
N TYR A 100 14.28 -3.70 5.64
CA TYR A 100 14.82 -2.59 4.85
C TYR A 100 14.35 -1.24 5.41
N GLU A 101 15.01 -0.14 5.02
CA GLU A 101 14.54 1.22 5.24
C GLU A 101 14.40 1.94 3.90
N ALA A 102 13.18 2.38 3.59
CA ALA A 102 12.89 3.18 2.41
C ALA A 102 11.63 4.01 2.65
N THR A 103 11.70 5.31 2.36
CA THR A 103 10.56 6.22 2.41
C THR A 103 10.53 7.09 1.15
N PHE A 104 9.34 7.53 0.73
CA PHE A 104 9.21 8.48 -0.37
C PHE A 104 10.00 9.78 -0.13
N HIS A 105 10.27 10.16 1.12
CA HIS A 105 11.10 11.34 1.43
C HIS A 105 12.57 11.18 0.99
N GLN A 106 13.07 9.95 0.82
CA GLN A 106 14.42 9.67 0.32
C GLN A 106 14.48 9.66 -1.21
N VAL A 107 13.33 9.71 -1.89
CA VAL A 107 13.24 9.61 -3.35
C VAL A 107 13.34 11.01 -3.94
N PRO A 108 14.40 11.33 -4.71
CA PRO A 108 14.62 12.67 -5.26
C PRO A 108 13.81 12.93 -6.56
N PHE A 109 12.97 11.97 -6.96
CA PHE A 109 12.17 12.01 -8.17
C PHE A 109 10.70 12.28 -7.85
N ARG A 110 9.91 12.56 -8.88
CA ARG A 110 8.45 12.48 -8.73
C ARG A 110 8.06 11.07 -8.29
N HIS A 111 7.24 10.97 -7.23
CA HIS A 111 6.90 9.68 -6.64
C HIS A 111 6.13 8.74 -7.58
N ASP A 112 5.39 9.28 -8.55
CA ASP A 112 4.69 8.49 -9.57
C ASP A 112 5.64 7.81 -10.56
N LEU A 113 6.74 8.49 -10.91
CA LEU A 113 7.81 7.90 -11.72
C LEU A 113 8.58 6.83 -10.94
N TRP A 114 8.87 7.10 -9.67
CA TRP A 114 9.48 6.11 -8.78
C TRP A 114 8.59 4.88 -8.60
N TRP A 115 7.28 5.07 -8.35
CA TRP A 115 6.32 3.97 -8.23
C TRP A 115 6.33 3.07 -9.47
N LYS A 116 6.31 3.67 -10.67
CA LYS A 116 6.41 2.92 -11.94
C LYS A 116 7.71 2.12 -12.03
N ALA A 117 8.84 2.73 -11.67
CA ALA A 117 10.16 2.09 -11.76
C ALA A 117 10.33 0.95 -10.74
N ILE A 118 9.91 1.15 -9.49
CA ILE A 118 10.07 0.16 -8.42
C ILE A 118 9.16 -1.05 -8.62
N THR A 119 7.90 -0.84 -9.05
CA THR A 119 6.98 -1.94 -9.36
C THR A 119 7.42 -2.74 -10.58
N LYS A 120 7.99 -2.09 -11.60
CA LYS A 120 8.62 -2.77 -12.74
C LYS A 120 9.82 -3.64 -12.31
N SER A 121 10.65 -3.14 -11.39
CA SER A 121 11.88 -3.83 -10.98
C SER A 121 11.60 -5.00 -10.03
N LEU A 122 10.70 -4.82 -9.06
CA LEU A 122 10.44 -5.80 -7.99
C LEU A 122 9.14 -6.59 -8.14
N GLY A 123 8.21 -6.16 -9.00
CA GLY A 123 6.87 -6.75 -9.10
C GLY A 123 6.87 -8.24 -9.47
N LYS A 124 7.90 -8.73 -10.16
CA LYS A 124 8.08 -10.16 -10.50
C LYS A 124 8.20 -11.09 -9.28
N HIS A 125 8.58 -10.56 -8.12
CA HIS A 125 8.74 -11.33 -6.89
C HIS A 125 7.49 -11.34 -6.01
N ASN A 126 6.52 -10.50 -6.31
CA ASN A 126 5.35 -10.27 -5.49
C ASN A 126 4.15 -11.02 -6.07
N ARG A 127 3.14 -11.29 -5.24
CA ARG A 127 1.90 -11.94 -5.71
C ARG A 127 1.17 -11.15 -6.80
N CYS A 128 1.34 -9.84 -6.80
CA CYS A 128 0.82 -8.94 -7.82
C CYS A 128 1.81 -7.79 -7.99
N ALA A 129 2.09 -7.35 -9.22
CA ALA A 129 3.10 -6.32 -9.45
C ALA A 129 2.58 -4.90 -9.17
N THR A 130 1.29 -4.65 -9.41
CA THR A 130 0.68 -3.31 -9.36
C THR A 130 -0.77 -3.33 -8.90
N ILE A 131 -1.31 -2.17 -8.53
CA ILE A 131 -2.74 -2.03 -8.19
C ILE A 131 -3.60 -2.25 -9.44
N SER A 132 -3.16 -1.73 -10.59
CA SER A 132 -3.88 -1.94 -11.86
C SER A 132 -3.99 -3.42 -12.23
N GLN A 133 -2.93 -4.21 -12.05
CA GLN A 133 -2.96 -5.64 -12.34
C GLN A 133 -3.91 -6.38 -11.38
N LEU A 134 -3.96 -5.98 -10.10
CA LEU A 134 -4.88 -6.55 -9.14
C LEU A 134 -6.33 -6.30 -9.57
N MET A 135 -6.68 -5.04 -9.84
CA MET A 135 -8.01 -4.64 -10.31
C MET A 135 -8.43 -5.34 -11.61
N GLN A 136 -7.48 -5.52 -12.53
CA GLN A 136 -7.70 -6.25 -13.77
C GLN A 136 -7.97 -7.75 -13.54
N SER A 137 -7.25 -8.37 -12.60
CA SER A 137 -7.42 -9.80 -12.28
C SER A 137 -8.71 -10.09 -11.49
N SER A 138 -9.22 -9.08 -10.78
CA SER A 138 -10.36 -9.16 -9.86
C SER A 138 -11.37 -8.03 -10.14
N PRO A 139 -11.95 -7.94 -11.35
CA PRO A 139 -12.74 -6.79 -11.78
C PRO A 139 -14.11 -6.67 -11.10
N ASN A 140 -14.49 -7.67 -10.30
CA ASN A 140 -15.76 -7.75 -9.56
C ASN A 140 -15.59 -7.60 -8.04
N ASP A 141 -14.36 -7.52 -7.55
CA ASP A 141 -14.05 -7.40 -6.12
C ASP A 141 -14.15 -5.94 -5.65
N GLU A 142 -14.07 -5.74 -4.33
CA GLU A 142 -14.12 -4.42 -3.69
C GLU A 142 -12.73 -3.99 -3.22
N TYR A 143 -12.45 -2.69 -3.28
CA TYR A 143 -11.14 -2.09 -3.05
C TYR A 143 -11.28 -0.93 -2.07
N LEU A 144 -10.62 -1.05 -0.92
CA LEU A 144 -10.54 0.01 0.07
C LEU A 144 -9.09 0.43 0.25
N ILE A 145 -8.74 1.63 -0.21
CA ILE A 145 -7.38 2.16 -0.14
C ILE A 145 -7.29 3.17 0.99
N ALA A 146 -6.45 2.93 2.00
CA ALA A 146 -6.27 3.81 3.15
C ALA A 146 -4.81 4.21 3.31
N ALA A 147 -4.44 5.41 2.83
CA ALA A 147 -3.08 5.91 2.88
C ALA A 147 -3.03 7.44 2.92
N SER A 148 -1.88 8.02 3.25
CA SER A 148 -1.71 9.48 3.27
C SER A 148 -1.68 10.07 1.85
N PRO A 149 -1.90 11.39 1.68
CA PRO A 149 -1.86 12.04 0.37
C PRO A 149 -0.61 11.73 -0.44
N VAL A 150 0.56 11.70 0.21
CA VAL A 150 1.85 11.38 -0.45
C VAL A 150 1.82 10.00 -1.11
N TYR A 151 1.25 9.00 -0.43
CA TYR A 151 1.13 7.64 -0.96
C TYR A 151 0.08 7.55 -2.06
N ILE A 152 -1.10 8.19 -1.89
CA ILE A 152 -2.14 8.21 -2.92
C ILE A 152 -1.64 8.88 -4.19
N SER A 153 -0.97 10.04 -4.08
CA SER A 153 -0.36 10.73 -5.22
C SER A 153 0.71 9.89 -5.91
N ALA A 154 1.53 9.14 -5.16
CA ALA A 154 2.55 8.26 -5.72
C ALA A 154 1.96 7.14 -6.60
N VAL A 155 0.83 6.56 -6.20
CA VAL A 155 0.19 5.44 -6.92
C VAL A 155 -0.96 5.87 -7.82
N GLN A 156 -1.25 7.17 -7.92
CA GLN A 156 -2.44 7.71 -8.58
C GLN A 156 -2.65 7.16 -9.99
N ASN A 157 -1.61 7.19 -10.83
CA ASN A 157 -1.68 6.73 -12.21
C ASN A 157 -1.93 5.21 -12.30
N ASP A 158 -1.46 4.44 -11.32
CA ASP A 158 -1.68 3.00 -11.25
C ASP A 158 -3.12 2.66 -10.84
N ILE A 159 -3.69 3.43 -9.89
CA ILE A 159 -5.11 3.33 -9.53
C ILE A 159 -6.00 3.69 -10.73
N LEU A 160 -5.74 4.82 -11.40
CA LEU A 160 -6.51 5.26 -12.56
C LEU A 160 -6.55 4.20 -13.66
N LYS A 161 -5.40 3.59 -13.95
CA LYS A 161 -5.33 2.49 -14.91
C LYS A 161 -6.13 1.25 -14.45
N GLY A 162 -6.14 0.96 -13.15
CA GLY A 162 -6.92 -0.15 -12.59
C GLY A 162 -8.43 0.07 -12.66
N ILE A 163 -8.88 1.31 -12.43
CA ILE A 163 -10.30 1.71 -12.50
C ILE A 163 -10.91 1.35 -13.85
N GLU A 164 -10.16 1.48 -14.95
CA GLU A 164 -10.60 1.12 -16.31
C GLU A 164 -11.02 -0.35 -16.45
N SER A 165 -10.58 -1.23 -15.54
CA SER A 165 -10.91 -2.65 -15.54
C SER A 165 -12.08 -3.04 -14.63
N LEU A 166 -12.55 -2.12 -13.76
CA LEU A 166 -13.62 -2.42 -12.80
C LEU A 166 -15.00 -2.35 -13.46
N THR A 167 -15.91 -3.23 -13.04
CA THR A 167 -17.26 -3.32 -13.62
C THR A 167 -18.15 -2.14 -13.23
N HIS A 168 -18.05 -1.71 -11.98
CA HIS A 168 -18.79 -0.62 -11.37
C HIS A 168 -17.88 0.20 -10.42
N PRO A 169 -16.92 0.97 -10.95
CA PRO A 169 -15.86 1.60 -10.15
C PRO A 169 -16.35 2.39 -8.94
N LEU A 170 -17.41 3.19 -9.10
CA LEU A 170 -17.97 4.03 -8.03
C LEU A 170 -18.50 3.25 -6.82
N THR A 171 -18.85 1.97 -7.02
CA THR A 171 -19.31 1.09 -5.93
C THR A 171 -18.23 0.12 -5.45
N GLN A 172 -17.17 -0.06 -6.24
CA GLN A 172 -16.11 -1.02 -5.97
C GLN A 172 -14.86 -0.38 -5.37
N LEU A 173 -14.64 0.93 -5.56
CA LEU A 173 -13.45 1.60 -5.08
C LEU A 173 -13.81 2.70 -4.07
N THR A 174 -13.22 2.61 -2.90
CA THR A 174 -13.23 3.67 -1.89
C THR A 174 -11.80 4.01 -1.49
N ILE A 175 -11.46 5.30 -1.45
CA ILE A 175 -10.13 5.78 -1.07
C ILE A 175 -10.24 6.69 0.14
N VAL A 176 -9.66 6.26 1.25
CA VAL A 176 -9.56 7.02 2.49
C VAL A 176 -8.22 7.75 2.55
N THR A 177 -8.28 9.08 2.47
CA THR A 177 -7.11 9.98 2.58
C THR A 177 -7.52 11.28 3.24
N SER A 178 -6.57 12.16 3.59
CA SER A 178 -6.92 13.45 4.18
C SER A 178 -7.28 14.48 3.10
N GLY A 179 -7.95 15.56 3.49
CA GLY A 179 -8.32 16.67 2.60
C GLY A 179 -7.14 17.44 1.98
N ALA A 180 -5.90 17.09 2.30
CA ALA A 180 -4.71 17.64 1.64
C ALA A 180 -4.42 16.99 0.28
N TYR A 181 -5.02 15.85 -0.04
CA TYR A 181 -5.00 15.31 -1.40
C TYR A 181 -5.99 16.09 -2.28
N ALA A 182 -5.53 16.45 -3.48
CA ALA A 182 -6.34 16.99 -4.56
C ALA A 182 -5.86 16.36 -5.89
N GLY A 183 -6.75 15.73 -6.64
CA GLY A 183 -6.37 15.05 -7.88
C GLY A 183 -7.52 14.30 -8.56
N PRO A 184 -7.27 13.60 -9.67
CA PRO A 184 -8.30 12.93 -10.48
C PRO A 184 -9.06 11.79 -9.77
N LEU A 185 -8.75 11.48 -8.51
CA LEU A 185 -9.43 10.45 -7.74
C LEU A 185 -10.53 11.00 -6.81
N GLU A 186 -10.85 12.31 -6.89
CA GLU A 186 -11.80 12.99 -5.98
C GLU A 186 -13.14 12.24 -5.81
N GLU A 187 -13.69 11.68 -6.89
CA GLU A 187 -15.00 11.00 -6.86
C GLU A 187 -15.02 9.70 -6.04
N TYR A 188 -13.84 9.13 -5.75
CA TYR A 188 -13.69 7.90 -4.96
C TYR A 188 -13.30 8.19 -3.50
N LEU A 189 -13.15 9.46 -3.11
CA LEU A 189 -12.56 9.80 -1.82
C LEU A 189 -13.59 9.83 -0.69
N ILE A 190 -13.19 9.26 0.44
CA ILE A 190 -13.71 9.62 1.76
C ILE A 190 -12.60 10.37 2.50
N LYS A 191 -12.82 11.67 2.70
CA LYS A 191 -11.81 12.56 3.31
C LYS A 191 -11.80 12.43 4.83
N SER A 192 -10.68 11.98 5.38
CA SER A 192 -10.42 12.03 6.81
C SER A 192 -10.16 13.45 7.28
N SER A 193 -10.53 13.71 8.54
CA SER A 193 -10.33 14.98 9.22
C SER A 193 -9.85 14.75 10.65
N SER A 194 -8.98 15.63 11.15
CA SER A 194 -8.49 15.57 12.54
C SER A 194 -9.62 15.59 13.57
N ARG A 195 -10.78 16.15 13.21
CA ARG A 195 -12.00 16.15 14.05
C ARG A 195 -12.52 14.75 14.36
N MET A 196 -12.26 13.77 13.49
CA MET A 196 -12.71 12.38 13.64
C MET A 196 -11.86 11.59 14.63
N MET A 197 -10.67 12.08 15.02
CA MET A 197 -9.74 11.33 15.88
C MET A 197 -10.34 10.95 17.24
N LYS A 198 -11.18 11.84 17.82
CA LYS A 198 -11.83 11.56 19.10
C LYS A 198 -12.85 10.43 18.98
N GLU A 199 -13.64 10.43 17.91
CA GLU A 199 -14.67 9.42 17.64
C GLU A 199 -14.06 8.07 17.26
N LEU A 200 -12.96 8.09 16.51
CA LEU A 200 -12.24 6.90 16.07
C LEU A 200 -11.17 6.41 17.07
N GLU A 201 -11.06 7.08 18.23
CA GLU A 201 -10.09 6.80 19.30
C GLU A 201 -8.66 6.60 18.77
N CYS A 202 -8.21 7.49 17.89
CA CYS A 202 -6.95 7.33 17.17
C CYS A 202 -6.11 8.61 17.13
N ASN A 203 -4.85 8.47 16.71
CA ASN A 203 -3.98 9.61 16.39
C ASN A 203 -3.93 9.84 14.86
N MET A 204 -3.30 10.94 14.43
CA MET A 204 -3.18 11.29 13.01
C MET A 204 -2.50 10.21 12.16
N VAL A 205 -1.57 9.45 12.73
CA VAL A 205 -0.84 8.39 12.01
C VAL A 205 -1.78 7.25 11.61
N CYS A 206 -2.77 6.94 12.44
CA CYS A 206 -3.68 5.81 12.22
C CYS A 206 -5.05 6.26 11.67
N LEU A 207 -5.27 7.56 11.47
CA LEU A 207 -6.59 8.10 11.14
C LEU A 207 -7.21 7.47 9.89
N ASN A 208 -6.44 7.35 8.81
CA ASN A 208 -6.96 6.79 7.55
C ASN A 208 -7.31 5.30 7.69
N ILE A 209 -6.47 4.51 8.37
CA ILE A 209 -6.74 3.08 8.55
C ILE A 209 -7.88 2.82 9.54
N LYS A 210 -8.06 3.68 10.56
CA LYS A 210 -9.19 3.60 11.49
C LYS A 210 -10.51 3.99 10.85
N LEU A 211 -10.50 4.99 9.97
CA LEU A 211 -11.69 5.32 9.18
C LEU A 211 -12.03 4.20 8.17
N ALA A 212 -11.03 3.57 7.55
CA ALA A 212 -11.24 2.38 6.74
C ALA A 212 -11.85 1.21 7.55
N GLN A 213 -11.36 0.97 8.77
CA GLN A 213 -11.94 0.00 9.70
C GLN A 213 -13.42 0.30 10.00
N TYR A 214 -13.75 1.57 10.24
CA TYR A 214 -15.13 2.00 10.49
C TYR A 214 -16.05 1.75 9.30
N ILE A 215 -15.58 2.05 8.08
CA ILE A 215 -16.33 1.81 6.83
C ILE A 215 -16.64 0.32 6.66
N LEU A 216 -15.64 -0.55 6.81
CA LEU A 216 -15.83 -2.00 6.68
C LEU A 216 -16.81 -2.55 7.72
N LYS A 217 -16.73 -2.08 8.98
CA LYS A 217 -17.67 -2.48 10.05
C LYS A 217 -19.10 -1.98 9.79
N SER A 218 -19.27 -0.86 9.10
CA SER A 218 -20.58 -0.28 8.81
C SER A 218 -21.24 -0.90 7.58
N GLY A 219 -20.46 -1.33 6.59
CA GLY A 219 -20.93 -2.01 5.38
C GLY A 219 -21.17 -3.52 5.53
N SER A 220 -20.67 -4.15 6.60
CA SER A 220 -20.87 -5.58 6.89
C SER A 220 -22.24 -5.90 7.54
N ARG A 221 -23.26 -5.08 7.30
CA ARG A 221 -24.63 -5.25 7.83
C ARG A 221 -25.61 -5.70 6.76
#